data_AF-A0A918HR77-F1
#
_entry.id   AF-A0A918HR77-F1
#
_cell.length_a   1.000
_cell.length_b   1.000
_cell.length_c   1.000
_cell.angle_alpha   90.00
_cell.angle_beta   90.00
_cell.angle_gamma   90.00
#
_symmetry.space_group_name_H-M   'P 1'
#
loop_
_entity.id
_entity.type
_entity.pdbx_description
1 polymer ?
#
loop_
_entity_poly.entity_id
_entity_poly.type
_entity_poly.pdbx_seq_one_letter_code
_entity_poly.pdbx_strand_id
1 'polypeptide(L)'
;MSTLRVTAEVLTVHEHPNADALELAQVGLYRAVVAKGAYRTGEAALYIPEQSVLPTGLVEELGLTGRLAGGNSDRVKAVRLRGELSQGIVCRPRALADVDLARAAAEGTDFAERLGIVKWVPPIPPTMSGDVEAAPDLLPWVDIENIQRYPGIFEPGEPVVLTEKLHGSACLLTYAADEERVYVSSKGFGGKSLALKEDPRNLYWRAVRGHGVAEAAARLAERLGARRVGIFGEVYGAGVQDLTYGADGRSETLGYAVFDVSAEIDGMVRWLDAAELLGGELPLVPRLFAGPYDSERVLEIATGRETVSGRELHLREGVVIRPAVERYSPVTGGRAIAKAVSGAYLTRKGGTEYE
;
A
#
# COMPACT_ATOMS: atom_id res chain seq x y z
N MET A 1 -0.92 -8.95 -1.20
CA MET A 1 -0.69 -7.90 -2.21
C MET A 1 -2.02 -7.33 -2.65
N SER A 2 -2.16 -5.99 -2.74
CA SER A 2 -3.31 -5.37 -3.42
C SER A 2 -3.49 -5.98 -4.81
N THR A 3 -4.72 -6.37 -5.13
CA THR A 3 -5.04 -7.07 -6.37
C THR A 3 -4.90 -6.08 -7.52
N LEU A 4 -4.05 -6.40 -8.50
CA LEU A 4 -4.04 -5.63 -9.74
C LEU A 4 -5.39 -5.86 -10.43
N ARG A 5 -6.15 -4.79 -10.66
CA ARG A 5 -7.39 -4.83 -11.43
C ARG A 5 -7.33 -3.80 -12.53
N VAL A 6 -7.66 -4.23 -13.75
CA VAL A 6 -7.74 -3.38 -14.93
C VAL A 6 -9.20 -3.34 -15.35
N THR A 7 -9.93 -2.29 -14.95
CA THR A 7 -11.39 -2.25 -15.05
C THR A 7 -11.86 -1.17 -16.02
N ALA A 8 -13.06 -1.34 -16.54
CA ALA A 8 -13.77 -0.26 -17.20
C ALA A 8 -14.30 0.73 -16.15
N GLU A 9 -14.24 2.01 -16.45
CA GLU A 9 -14.51 3.11 -15.53
C GLU A 9 -15.24 4.23 -16.25
N VAL A 10 -16.23 4.83 -15.59
CA VAL A 10 -16.91 6.02 -16.09
C VAL A 10 -16.05 7.24 -15.78
N LEU A 11 -15.69 8.00 -16.81
CA LEU A 11 -14.75 9.11 -16.70
C LEU A 11 -15.45 10.42 -16.38
N THR A 12 -14.76 11.26 -15.60
CA THR A 12 -15.00 12.72 -15.60
C THR A 12 -13.80 13.40 -16.24
N VAL A 13 -14.01 14.18 -17.30
CA VAL A 13 -12.94 14.85 -18.03
C VAL A 13 -12.85 16.31 -17.58
N HIS A 14 -11.65 16.73 -17.21
CA HIS A 14 -11.32 18.10 -16.83
C HIS A 14 -10.34 18.72 -17.80
N GLU A 15 -10.39 20.05 -17.93
CA GLU A 15 -9.37 20.78 -18.68
C GLU A 15 -8.00 20.65 -18.01
N HIS A 16 -6.95 20.53 -18.83
CA HIS A 16 -5.59 20.57 -18.32
C HIS A 16 -5.16 22.03 -18.14
N PRO A 17 -4.81 22.49 -16.92
CA PRO A 17 -4.58 23.92 -16.64
C PRO A 17 -3.38 24.51 -17.40
N ASN A 18 -2.41 23.68 -17.75
CA ASN A 18 -1.14 24.11 -18.35
C ASN A 18 -0.86 23.48 -19.74
N ALA A 19 -1.88 23.04 -20.48
CA ALA A 19 -1.69 22.43 -21.81
C ALA A 19 -2.92 22.47 -22.70
N ASP A 20 -2.78 22.97 -23.93
CA ASP A 20 -3.89 23.10 -24.89
C ASP A 20 -4.28 21.77 -25.56
N ALA A 21 -3.34 20.83 -25.66
CA ALA A 21 -3.52 19.56 -26.36
C ALA A 21 -3.86 18.37 -25.43
N LEU A 22 -3.98 18.63 -24.13
CA LEU A 22 -4.15 17.59 -23.10
C LEU A 22 -5.39 17.89 -22.25
N GLU A 23 -5.95 16.86 -21.65
CA GLU A 23 -7.04 16.89 -20.66
C GLU A 23 -6.71 15.92 -19.51
N LEU A 24 -7.49 15.97 -18.43
CA LEU A 24 -7.38 15.07 -17.29
C LEU A 24 -8.62 14.17 -17.22
N ALA A 25 -8.46 12.88 -17.49
CA ALA A 25 -9.49 11.89 -17.26
C ALA A 25 -9.42 11.40 -15.80
N GLN A 26 -10.49 11.64 -15.05
CA GLN A 26 -10.62 11.22 -13.66
C GLN A 26 -11.25 9.84 -13.54
N VAL A 27 -10.65 8.99 -12.70
CA VAL A 27 -11.11 7.65 -12.33
C VAL A 27 -11.05 7.53 -10.80
N GLY A 28 -12.19 7.45 -10.13
CA GLY A 28 -12.24 7.65 -8.67
C GLY A 28 -11.70 9.04 -8.32
N LEU A 29 -10.64 9.12 -7.51
CA LEU A 29 -9.88 10.35 -7.26
C LEU A 29 -8.56 10.43 -8.04
N TYR A 30 -8.21 9.40 -8.82
CA TYR A 30 -7.04 9.47 -9.71
C TYR A 30 -7.32 10.33 -10.91
N ARG A 31 -6.25 10.93 -11.47
CA ARG A 31 -6.27 11.62 -12.75
C ARG A 31 -5.21 11.04 -13.66
N ALA A 32 -5.59 10.72 -14.89
CA ALA A 32 -4.68 10.34 -15.97
C ALA A 32 -4.74 11.41 -17.06
N VAL A 33 -3.57 11.83 -17.54
CA VAL A 33 -3.48 12.80 -18.64
C VAL A 33 -3.82 12.08 -19.94
N VAL A 34 -4.77 12.64 -20.68
CA VAL A 34 -5.25 12.12 -21.97
C VAL A 34 -5.13 13.19 -23.05
N ALA A 35 -5.16 12.79 -24.32
CA ALA A 35 -5.22 13.73 -25.43
C ALA A 35 -6.57 14.47 -25.44
N LYS A 36 -6.54 15.77 -25.72
CA LYS A 36 -7.74 16.60 -25.75
C LYS A 36 -8.76 16.07 -26.75
N GLY A 37 -10.01 15.92 -26.30
CA GLY A 37 -11.12 15.44 -27.12
C GLY A 37 -11.14 13.92 -27.37
N ALA A 38 -10.22 13.16 -26.77
CA ALA A 38 -10.23 11.69 -26.88
C ALA A 38 -11.37 11.03 -26.09
N TYR A 39 -11.87 11.71 -25.05
CA TYR A 39 -12.92 11.22 -24.15
C TYR A 39 -13.89 12.35 -23.80
N ARG A 40 -15.09 11.98 -23.35
CA ARG A 40 -16.07 12.93 -22.78
C ARG A 40 -16.51 12.45 -21.41
N THR A 41 -16.87 13.40 -20.53
CA THR A 41 -17.47 13.10 -19.23
C THR A 41 -18.72 12.22 -19.42
N GLY A 42 -18.80 11.15 -18.63
CA GLY A 42 -19.85 10.13 -18.71
C GLY A 42 -19.54 8.97 -19.65
N GLU A 43 -18.48 9.04 -20.46
CA GLU A 43 -18.05 7.90 -21.25
C GLU A 43 -17.28 6.88 -20.40
N ALA A 44 -17.43 5.60 -20.76
CA ALA A 44 -16.62 4.54 -20.18
C ALA A 44 -15.32 4.30 -20.97
N ALA A 45 -14.25 4.02 -20.24
CA ALA A 45 -12.96 3.60 -20.78
C ALA A 45 -12.24 2.67 -19.79
N LEU A 46 -11.21 1.99 -20.25
CA LEU A 46 -10.39 1.14 -19.39
C LEU A 46 -9.40 1.97 -18.58
N TYR A 47 -9.24 1.66 -17.30
CA TYR A 47 -8.19 2.20 -16.44
C TYR A 47 -7.13 1.13 -16.14
N ILE A 48 -5.88 1.40 -16.54
CA ILE A 48 -4.72 0.56 -16.23
C ILE A 48 -3.92 1.25 -15.12
N PRO A 49 -3.87 0.69 -13.90
CA PRO A 49 -3.24 1.35 -12.76
C PRO A 49 -1.70 1.31 -12.84
N GLU A 50 -1.06 2.06 -11.94
CA GLU A 50 0.38 1.98 -11.70
C GLU A 50 0.85 0.56 -11.36
N GLN A 51 2.13 0.27 -11.56
CA GLN A 51 2.73 -1.07 -11.41
C GLN A 51 2.23 -2.13 -12.40
N SER A 52 1.35 -1.79 -13.33
CA SER A 52 1.00 -2.68 -14.45
C SER A 52 2.17 -2.84 -15.41
N VAL A 53 2.44 -4.06 -15.87
CA VAL A 53 3.34 -4.39 -16.98
C VAL A 53 2.47 -4.79 -18.17
N LEU A 54 2.59 -4.04 -19.27
CA LEU A 54 1.76 -4.23 -20.46
C LEU A 54 2.50 -5.12 -21.47
N PRO A 55 1.80 -5.96 -22.24
CA PRO A 55 2.42 -6.66 -23.36
C PRO A 55 2.81 -5.66 -24.47
N THR A 56 3.88 -5.95 -25.20
CA THR A 56 4.45 -5.07 -26.24
C THR A 56 3.42 -4.57 -27.24
N GLY A 57 2.52 -5.45 -27.71
CA GLY A 57 1.48 -5.07 -28.68
C GLY A 57 0.51 -4.01 -28.14
N LEU A 58 0.18 -4.06 -26.85
CA LEU A 58 -0.66 -3.04 -26.22
C LEU A 58 0.10 -1.71 -26.04
N VAL A 59 1.39 -1.76 -25.70
CA VAL A 59 2.24 -0.56 -25.60
C VAL A 59 2.32 0.17 -26.95
N GLU A 60 2.52 -0.60 -28.04
CA GLU A 60 2.55 -0.08 -29.41
C GLU A 60 1.20 0.51 -29.83
N GLU A 61 0.10 -0.21 -29.57
CA GLU A 61 -1.25 0.24 -29.88
C GLU A 61 -1.58 1.59 -29.22
N LEU A 62 -1.17 1.77 -27.96
CA LEU A 62 -1.39 3.00 -27.20
C LEU A 62 -0.41 4.13 -27.56
N GLY A 63 0.57 3.89 -28.45
CA GLY A 63 1.59 4.88 -28.83
C GLY A 63 2.57 5.22 -27.70
N LEU A 64 2.80 4.26 -26.79
CA LEU A 64 3.63 4.43 -25.59
C LEU A 64 5.01 3.78 -25.69
N THR A 65 5.40 3.32 -26.88
CA THR A 65 6.71 2.71 -27.15
C THR A 65 7.85 3.61 -26.65
N GLY A 66 8.67 3.07 -25.75
CA GLY A 66 9.80 3.79 -25.14
C GLY A 66 9.43 4.86 -24.11
N ARG A 67 8.16 4.97 -23.70
CA ARG A 67 7.68 6.01 -22.77
C ARG A 67 7.38 5.51 -21.36
N LEU A 68 7.14 4.20 -21.20
CA LEU A 68 6.88 3.60 -19.89
C LEU A 68 8.19 3.26 -19.15
N ALA A 69 8.10 2.89 -17.89
CA ALA A 69 9.25 2.56 -17.06
C ALA A 69 9.72 1.11 -17.26
N GLY A 70 10.85 0.77 -16.63
CA GLY A 70 11.43 -0.57 -16.69
C GLY A 70 12.38 -0.76 -17.88
N GLY A 71 13.19 -1.82 -17.86
CA GLY A 71 14.18 -2.09 -18.92
C GLY A 71 13.55 -2.29 -20.30
N ASN A 72 12.31 -2.79 -20.34
CA ASN A 72 11.54 -3.01 -21.57
C ASN A 72 10.63 -1.83 -21.93
N SER A 73 10.58 -0.77 -21.13
CA SER A 73 9.64 0.36 -21.31
C SER A 73 8.18 -0.08 -21.44
N ASP A 74 7.73 -0.95 -20.54
CA ASP A 74 6.40 -1.58 -20.51
C ASP A 74 5.65 -1.40 -19.17
N ARG A 75 6.29 -0.80 -18.17
CA ARG A 75 5.74 -0.65 -16.81
C ARG A 75 5.12 0.72 -16.56
N VAL A 76 3.85 0.75 -16.19
CA VAL A 76 3.13 1.96 -15.79
C VAL A 76 3.65 2.50 -14.46
N LYS A 77 3.96 3.79 -14.42
CA LYS A 77 4.29 4.55 -13.21
C LYS A 77 3.56 5.89 -13.22
N ALA A 78 3.35 6.49 -12.06
CA ALA A 78 2.98 7.90 -12.01
C ALA A 78 4.05 8.78 -12.66
N VAL A 79 3.60 9.82 -13.36
CA VAL A 79 4.46 10.84 -13.96
C VAL A 79 3.85 12.22 -13.75
N ARG A 80 4.68 13.27 -13.91
CA ARG A 80 4.16 14.64 -14.06
C ARG A 80 4.25 15.07 -15.51
N LEU A 81 3.14 15.51 -16.07
CA LEU A 81 3.07 16.06 -17.42
C LEU A 81 2.56 17.49 -17.30
N ARG A 82 3.39 18.46 -17.70
CA ARG A 82 3.06 19.90 -17.65
C ARG A 82 2.57 20.35 -16.26
N GLY A 83 3.17 19.81 -15.20
CA GLY A 83 2.86 20.13 -13.80
C GLY A 83 1.84 19.19 -13.15
N GLU A 84 0.91 18.64 -13.93
CA GLU A 84 -0.15 17.76 -13.43
C GLU A 84 0.35 16.34 -13.18
N LEU A 85 -0.12 15.75 -12.08
CA LEU A 85 0.13 14.34 -11.76
C LEU A 85 -0.77 13.46 -12.65
N SER A 86 -0.15 12.51 -13.34
CA SER A 86 -0.84 11.49 -14.14
C SER A 86 -0.59 10.12 -13.54
N GLN A 87 -1.65 9.46 -13.09
CA GLN A 87 -1.62 8.15 -12.43
C GLN A 87 -2.41 7.11 -13.21
N GLY A 88 -1.70 6.10 -13.72
CA GLY A 88 -2.28 5.09 -14.60
C GLY A 88 -2.45 5.57 -16.03
N ILE A 89 -3.14 4.75 -16.83
CA ILE A 89 -3.45 5.00 -18.24
C ILE A 89 -4.95 4.81 -18.44
N VAL A 90 -5.58 5.73 -19.18
CA VAL A 90 -6.96 5.60 -19.65
C VAL A 90 -6.95 5.28 -21.13
N CYS A 91 -7.56 4.16 -21.53
CA CYS A 91 -7.51 3.66 -22.91
C CYS A 91 -8.76 2.90 -23.34
N ARG A 92 -8.87 2.64 -24.65
CA ARG A 92 -9.87 1.75 -25.27
C ARG A 92 -9.17 0.75 -26.19
N PRO A 93 -8.63 -0.35 -25.65
CA PRO A 93 -7.89 -1.31 -26.46
C PRO A 93 -8.77 -1.95 -27.54
N ARG A 94 -8.22 -2.19 -28.73
CA ARG A 94 -8.91 -2.86 -29.86
C ARG A 94 -9.44 -4.23 -29.47
N ALA A 95 -8.72 -4.94 -28.60
CA ALA A 95 -9.14 -6.23 -28.05
C ALA A 95 -10.49 -6.19 -27.30
N LEU A 96 -10.98 -4.99 -26.95
CA LEU A 96 -12.25 -4.75 -26.26
C LEU A 96 -13.24 -3.95 -27.13
N ALA A 97 -13.02 -3.82 -28.45
CA ALA A 97 -13.87 -3.00 -29.33
C ALA A 97 -15.33 -3.50 -29.42
N ASP A 98 -15.55 -4.78 -29.14
CA ASP A 98 -16.86 -5.44 -29.11
C ASP A 98 -17.51 -5.45 -27.71
N VAL A 99 -16.83 -4.91 -26.70
CA VAL A 99 -17.30 -4.90 -25.31
C VAL A 99 -18.07 -3.63 -25.00
N ASP A 100 -19.25 -3.77 -24.41
CA ASP A 100 -19.95 -2.66 -23.78
C ASP A 100 -19.23 -2.26 -22.49
N LEU A 101 -18.33 -1.27 -22.60
CA LEU A 101 -17.54 -0.78 -21.46
C LEU A 101 -18.40 -0.11 -20.38
N ALA A 102 -19.57 0.44 -20.71
CA ALA A 102 -20.44 1.04 -19.71
C ALA A 102 -21.07 -0.04 -18.82
N ARG A 103 -21.54 -1.13 -19.44
CA ARG A 103 -22.00 -2.31 -18.70
C ARG A 103 -20.87 -2.95 -17.91
N ALA A 104 -19.70 -3.13 -18.52
CA ALA A 104 -18.54 -3.71 -17.85
C ALA A 104 -18.07 -2.87 -16.64
N ALA A 105 -18.21 -1.54 -16.70
CA ALA A 105 -17.92 -0.66 -15.57
C ALA A 105 -18.90 -0.89 -14.41
N ALA A 106 -20.19 -1.04 -14.69
CA ALA A 106 -21.21 -1.35 -13.68
C ALA A 106 -21.01 -2.73 -13.03
N GLU A 107 -20.54 -3.71 -13.82
CA GLU A 107 -20.23 -5.06 -13.35
C GLU A 107 -18.85 -5.16 -12.66
N GLY A 108 -18.02 -4.12 -12.76
CA GLY A 108 -16.66 -4.12 -12.22
C GLY A 108 -15.74 -5.14 -12.89
N THR A 109 -15.95 -5.44 -14.17
CA THR A 109 -15.23 -6.47 -14.91
C THR A 109 -13.73 -6.17 -14.96
N ASP A 110 -12.92 -7.15 -14.57
CA ASP A 110 -11.46 -7.07 -14.65
C ASP A 110 -10.97 -7.66 -15.98
N PHE A 111 -10.20 -6.87 -16.73
CA PHE A 111 -9.65 -7.19 -18.03
C PHE A 111 -8.15 -7.50 -18.00
N ALA A 112 -7.51 -7.56 -16.82
CA ALA A 112 -6.07 -7.77 -16.71
C ALA A 112 -5.62 -9.04 -17.44
N GLU A 113 -6.26 -10.18 -17.16
CA GLU A 113 -5.95 -11.47 -17.81
C GLU A 113 -6.22 -11.42 -19.33
N ARG A 114 -7.40 -10.92 -19.74
CA ARG A 114 -7.78 -10.82 -21.17
C ARG A 114 -6.80 -9.99 -21.98
N LEU A 115 -6.18 -8.98 -21.36
CA LEU A 115 -5.21 -8.09 -22.00
C LEU A 115 -3.75 -8.51 -21.76
N GLY A 116 -3.50 -9.61 -21.05
CA GLY A 116 -2.14 -10.05 -20.70
C GLY A 116 -1.37 -9.05 -19.83
N ILE A 117 -2.07 -8.22 -19.07
CA ILE A 117 -1.47 -7.23 -18.18
C ILE A 117 -1.19 -7.91 -16.84
N VAL A 118 0.05 -7.82 -16.38
CA VAL A 118 0.49 -8.43 -15.12
C VAL A 118 1.00 -7.38 -14.15
N LYS A 119 1.00 -7.69 -12.85
CA LYS A 119 1.55 -6.80 -11.84
C LYS A 119 3.08 -6.90 -11.85
N TRP A 120 3.76 -5.77 -11.90
CA TRP A 120 5.18 -5.71 -11.68
C TRP A 120 5.51 -6.16 -10.26
N VAL A 121 6.41 -7.12 -10.13
CA VAL A 121 6.91 -7.60 -8.83
C VAL A 121 8.33 -7.07 -8.65
N PRO A 122 8.60 -6.33 -7.57
CA PRO A 122 9.95 -5.89 -7.27
C PRO A 122 10.89 -7.05 -6.94
N PRO A 123 12.21 -6.91 -7.16
CA PRO A 123 13.16 -7.91 -6.72
C PRO A 123 13.22 -7.98 -5.19
N ILE A 124 13.32 -9.19 -4.64
CA ILE A 124 13.45 -9.44 -3.20
C ILE A 124 14.94 -9.47 -2.85
N PRO A 125 15.45 -8.56 -1.99
CA PRO A 125 16.84 -8.61 -1.54
C PRO A 125 17.13 -9.91 -0.77
N PRO A 126 18.35 -10.49 -0.84
CA PRO A 126 18.69 -11.71 -0.13
C PRO A 126 18.45 -11.64 1.39
N THR A 127 18.64 -10.47 2.00
CA THR A 127 18.43 -10.24 3.44
C THR A 127 16.95 -10.21 3.85
N MET A 128 16.04 -10.02 2.88
CA MET A 128 14.59 -10.08 3.05
C MET A 128 14.01 -11.46 2.68
N SER A 129 14.86 -12.36 2.19
CA SER A 129 14.53 -13.76 1.90
C SER A 129 15.09 -14.68 3.00
N GLY A 130 14.67 -15.93 2.99
CA GLY A 130 15.13 -16.94 3.95
C GLY A 130 14.39 -18.26 3.78
N ASP A 131 14.84 -19.28 4.50
CA ASP A 131 14.11 -20.53 4.60
C ASP A 131 12.78 -20.29 5.30
N VAL A 132 11.73 -20.94 4.81
CA VAL A 132 10.36 -20.77 5.33
C VAL A 132 9.81 -22.08 5.89
N GLU A 133 8.82 -21.94 6.75
CA GLU A 133 8.02 -23.04 7.29
C GLU A 133 6.52 -22.71 7.27
N ALA A 134 5.68 -23.74 7.31
CA ALA A 134 4.24 -23.56 7.45
C ALA A 134 3.93 -22.94 8.81
N ALA A 135 3.09 -21.91 8.81
CA ALA A 135 2.69 -21.18 10.01
C ALA A 135 1.16 -21.01 10.02
N PRO A 136 0.41 -22.09 10.32
CA PRO A 136 -1.05 -22.04 10.38
C PRO A 136 -1.55 -21.09 11.47
N ASP A 137 -0.76 -20.90 12.53
CA ASP A 137 -1.07 -19.98 13.62
C ASP A 137 -0.60 -18.53 13.37
N LEU A 138 0.01 -18.21 12.23
CA LEU A 138 0.32 -16.83 11.87
C LEU A 138 -0.98 -16.02 11.74
N LEU A 139 -1.07 -14.89 12.43
CA LEU A 139 -2.24 -14.04 12.32
C LEU A 139 -2.29 -13.38 10.93
N PRO A 140 -3.49 -13.24 10.33
CA PRO A 140 -3.62 -12.84 8.93
C PRO A 140 -3.02 -11.45 8.65
N TRP A 141 -2.25 -11.37 7.56
CA TRP A 141 -1.92 -10.10 6.92
C TRP A 141 -3.17 -9.47 6.30
N VAL A 142 -3.27 -8.14 6.37
CA VAL A 142 -4.32 -7.38 5.68
C VAL A 142 -3.69 -6.44 4.68
N ASP A 143 -3.99 -6.66 3.40
CA ASP A 143 -3.67 -5.67 2.37
C ASP A 143 -4.58 -4.45 2.48
N ILE A 144 -4.00 -3.28 2.23
CA ILE A 144 -4.73 -2.00 2.29
C ILE A 144 -4.84 -1.39 0.89
N GLU A 145 -6.05 -0.99 0.54
CA GLU A 145 -6.36 -0.39 -0.75
C GLU A 145 -6.07 1.11 -0.76
N ASN A 146 -5.90 1.70 -1.96
CA ASN A 146 -5.71 3.15 -2.07
C ASN A 146 -7.06 3.87 -2.01
N ILE A 147 -7.18 4.87 -1.14
CA ILE A 147 -8.42 5.63 -0.96
C ILE A 147 -8.85 6.36 -2.24
N GLN A 148 -7.89 6.71 -3.11
CA GLN A 148 -8.21 7.33 -4.39
C GLN A 148 -8.94 6.37 -5.35
N ARG A 149 -8.73 5.07 -5.19
CA ARG A 149 -9.43 4.05 -5.97
C ARG A 149 -10.84 3.80 -5.44
N TYR A 150 -10.97 3.75 -4.12
CA TYR A 150 -12.20 3.39 -3.43
C TYR A 150 -12.61 4.47 -2.42
N PRO A 151 -13.03 5.66 -2.88
CA PRO A 151 -13.32 6.79 -1.99
C PRO A 151 -14.44 6.49 -0.98
N GLY A 152 -15.36 5.56 -1.30
CA GLY A 152 -16.44 5.15 -0.41
C GLY A 152 -16.06 4.22 0.74
N ILE A 153 -14.78 3.91 0.97
CA ILE A 153 -14.37 3.16 2.18
C ILE A 153 -14.75 3.96 3.43
N PHE A 154 -14.66 5.29 3.36
CA PHE A 154 -14.99 6.20 4.44
C PHE A 154 -16.10 7.18 4.07
N GLU A 155 -16.99 7.43 5.01
CA GLU A 155 -18.05 8.44 4.90
C GLU A 155 -17.53 9.81 5.34
N PRO A 156 -17.85 10.89 4.61
CA PRO A 156 -17.51 12.25 5.02
C PRO A 156 -17.95 12.55 6.47
N GLY A 157 -17.03 13.07 7.28
CA GLY A 157 -17.28 13.43 8.67
C GLY A 157 -17.12 12.29 9.68
N GLU A 158 -16.97 11.03 9.26
CA GLU A 158 -16.77 9.95 10.23
C GLU A 158 -15.43 10.10 10.97
N PRO A 159 -15.32 9.71 12.25
CA PRO A 159 -14.07 9.83 12.98
C PRO A 159 -12.99 8.88 12.43
N VAL A 160 -11.86 9.43 12.01
CA VAL A 160 -10.70 8.69 11.50
C VAL A 160 -9.40 9.09 12.22
N VAL A 161 -8.43 8.19 12.14
CA VAL A 161 -7.04 8.39 12.55
C VAL A 161 -6.16 8.22 11.32
N LEU A 162 -5.23 9.16 11.12
CA LEU A 162 -4.20 9.07 10.08
C LEU A 162 -2.85 8.84 10.73
N THR A 163 -2.16 7.79 10.29
CA THR A 163 -0.76 7.55 10.64
C THR A 163 0.14 7.73 9.43
N GLU A 164 1.39 8.14 9.66
CA GLU A 164 2.36 8.22 8.58
C GLU A 164 2.58 6.84 7.97
N LYS A 165 2.47 6.75 6.64
CA LYS A 165 2.84 5.54 5.91
C LYS A 165 4.35 5.56 5.74
N LEU A 166 5.02 4.59 6.37
CA LEU A 166 6.46 4.40 6.23
C LEU A 166 6.78 3.60 4.96
N HIS A 167 7.96 3.87 4.42
CA HIS A 167 8.53 3.20 3.28
C HIS A 167 9.68 2.30 3.74
N GLY A 168 9.41 1.01 3.87
CA GLY A 168 10.38 0.04 4.33
C GLY A 168 10.02 -1.36 3.82
N SER A 169 10.02 -2.33 4.74
CA SER A 169 9.44 -3.64 4.50
C SER A 169 8.57 -4.06 5.69
N ALA A 170 7.35 -4.52 5.39
CA ALA A 170 6.39 -4.94 6.39
C ALA A 170 6.86 -6.22 7.09
N CYS A 171 6.94 -6.15 8.42
CA CYS A 171 7.31 -7.20 9.34
C CYS A 171 6.10 -7.62 10.17
N LEU A 172 5.80 -8.91 10.13
CA LEU A 172 4.69 -9.53 10.82
C LEU A 172 5.26 -10.40 11.91
N LEU A 173 4.90 -10.14 13.17
CA LEU A 173 5.16 -11.04 14.27
C LEU A 173 3.83 -11.59 14.79
N THR A 174 3.74 -12.89 15.02
CA THR A 174 2.68 -13.49 15.83
C THR A 174 3.29 -14.27 16.98
N TYR A 175 2.88 -13.94 18.20
CA TYR A 175 3.14 -14.74 19.38
C TYR A 175 1.91 -15.62 19.65
N ALA A 176 2.10 -16.94 19.65
CA ALA A 176 1.08 -17.92 20.02
C ALA A 176 1.30 -18.35 21.47
N ALA A 177 0.42 -17.92 22.36
CA ALA A 177 0.58 -18.08 23.80
C ALA A 177 0.48 -19.54 24.24
N ASP A 178 -0.40 -20.33 23.61
CA ASP A 178 -0.60 -21.76 23.95
C ASP A 178 0.67 -22.60 23.79
N GLU A 179 1.54 -22.22 22.84
CA GLU A 179 2.78 -22.94 22.50
C GLU A 179 4.03 -22.17 22.92
N GLU A 180 3.87 -20.98 23.50
CA GLU A 180 4.94 -19.98 23.69
C GLU A 180 5.80 -19.77 22.43
N ARG A 181 5.16 -19.82 21.26
CA ARG A 181 5.85 -19.83 19.96
C ARG A 181 5.78 -18.48 19.27
N VAL A 182 6.88 -18.09 18.63
CA VAL A 182 6.98 -16.87 17.82
C VAL A 182 7.06 -17.24 16.34
N TYR A 183 6.19 -16.62 15.55
CA TYR A 183 6.26 -16.62 14.09
C TYR A 183 6.65 -15.23 13.60
N VAL A 184 7.66 -15.15 12.74
CA VAL A 184 8.07 -13.92 12.05
C VAL A 184 7.89 -14.10 10.56
N SER A 185 7.31 -13.11 9.87
CA SER A 185 7.08 -13.17 8.44
C SER A 185 7.19 -11.79 7.79
N SER A 186 7.22 -11.78 6.45
CA SER A 186 7.01 -10.61 5.62
C SER A 186 5.58 -10.61 5.06
N LYS A 187 5.13 -9.52 4.46
CA LYS A 187 3.81 -9.52 3.79
C LYS A 187 3.70 -10.57 2.68
N GLY A 188 4.80 -10.85 1.96
CA GLY A 188 4.83 -11.79 0.83
C GLY A 188 4.69 -13.25 1.28
N PHE A 189 5.37 -13.63 2.35
CA PHE A 189 5.28 -14.97 2.94
C PHE A 189 4.04 -15.13 3.83
N GLY A 190 3.70 -14.11 4.61
CA GLY A 190 2.55 -14.12 5.52
C GLY A 190 1.22 -14.24 4.78
N GLY A 191 1.10 -13.64 3.59
CA GLY A 191 -0.07 -13.84 2.71
C GLY A 191 -0.24 -15.28 2.19
N LYS A 192 0.74 -16.17 2.42
CA LYS A 192 0.70 -17.60 2.08
C LYS A 192 0.72 -18.49 3.34
N SER A 193 0.49 -17.92 4.52
CA SER A 193 0.60 -18.62 5.82
C SER A 193 1.96 -19.29 6.03
N LEU A 194 3.03 -18.60 5.62
CA LEU A 194 4.41 -19.02 5.82
C LEU A 194 5.11 -18.08 6.80
N ALA A 195 5.95 -18.64 7.67
CA ALA A 195 6.88 -17.90 8.51
C ALA A 195 8.32 -18.14 8.05
N LEU A 196 9.17 -17.14 8.27
CA LEU A 196 10.61 -17.26 8.08
C LEU A 196 11.20 -18.01 9.27
N LYS A 197 11.99 -19.05 8.97
CA LYS A 197 12.80 -19.71 9.99
C LYS A 197 13.80 -18.72 10.58
N GLU A 198 14.09 -18.92 11.86
CA GLU A 198 14.97 -18.02 12.60
C GLU A 198 16.39 -18.02 12.02
N ASP A 199 16.82 -16.85 11.53
CA ASP A 199 18.19 -16.58 11.09
C ASP A 199 18.60 -15.20 11.62
N PRO A 200 19.68 -15.08 12.43
CA PRO A 200 20.15 -13.80 12.96
C PRO A 200 20.62 -12.81 11.89
N ARG A 201 20.78 -13.24 10.63
CA ARG A 201 21.13 -12.38 9.50
C ARG A 201 19.89 -11.89 8.75
N ASN A 202 18.74 -12.53 8.93
CA ASN A 202 17.49 -12.13 8.28
C ASN A 202 17.00 -10.80 8.85
N LEU A 203 16.54 -9.90 7.96
CA LEU A 203 16.14 -8.54 8.30
C LEU A 203 15.07 -8.50 9.40
N TYR A 204 14.03 -9.32 9.27
CA TYR A 204 12.87 -9.30 10.14
C TYR A 204 13.20 -9.86 11.53
N TRP A 205 13.95 -10.96 11.60
CA TRP A 205 14.44 -11.51 12.87
C TRP A 205 15.38 -10.56 13.61
N ARG A 206 16.26 -9.84 12.89
CA ARG A 206 17.08 -8.78 13.48
C ARG A 206 16.23 -7.65 14.08
N ALA A 207 15.19 -7.22 13.38
CA ALA A 207 14.31 -6.16 13.86
C ALA A 207 13.51 -6.59 15.10
N VAL A 208 12.90 -7.78 15.04
CA VAL A 208 12.13 -8.36 16.15
C VAL A 208 12.98 -8.49 17.41
N ARG A 209 14.20 -9.02 17.30
CA ARG A 209 15.12 -9.18 18.44
C ARG A 209 15.65 -7.84 18.94
N GLY A 210 16.03 -6.94 18.03
CA GLY A 210 16.62 -5.64 18.39
C GLY A 210 15.65 -4.72 19.15
N HIS A 211 14.34 -4.89 18.95
CA HIS A 211 13.30 -4.10 19.61
C HIS A 211 12.53 -4.85 20.71
N GLY A 212 12.83 -6.13 20.96
CA GLY A 212 12.10 -6.93 21.95
C GLY A 212 10.62 -7.12 21.63
N VAL A 213 10.29 -7.28 20.35
CA VAL A 213 8.90 -7.32 19.86
C VAL A 213 8.17 -8.57 20.35
N ALA A 214 8.87 -9.70 20.45
CA ALA A 214 8.30 -10.96 20.93
C ALA A 214 7.89 -10.87 22.40
N GLU A 215 8.74 -10.25 23.23
CA GLU A 215 8.51 -10.05 24.65
C GLU A 215 7.34 -9.09 24.91
N ALA A 216 7.22 -8.04 24.09
CA ALA A 216 6.06 -7.14 24.13
C ALA A 216 4.77 -7.87 23.74
N ALA A 217 4.81 -8.70 22.68
CA ALA A 217 3.66 -9.51 22.28
C ALA A 217 3.24 -10.51 23.36
N ALA A 218 4.19 -11.14 24.06
CA ALA A 218 3.92 -12.06 25.15
C ALA A 218 3.24 -11.38 26.35
N ARG A 219 3.78 -10.23 26.81
CA ARG A 219 3.13 -9.41 27.86
C ARG A 219 1.74 -8.96 27.46
N LEU A 220 1.56 -8.58 26.20
CA LEU A 220 0.27 -8.16 25.67
C LEU A 220 -0.73 -9.32 25.64
N ALA A 221 -0.29 -10.52 25.26
CA ALA A 221 -1.12 -11.73 25.25
C ALA A 221 -1.64 -12.05 26.66
N GLU A 222 -0.76 -12.01 27.67
CA GLU A 222 -1.13 -12.19 29.07
C GLU A 222 -2.13 -11.13 29.54
N ARG A 223 -1.86 -9.84 29.28
CA ARG A 223 -2.71 -8.72 29.68
C ARG A 223 -4.11 -8.79 29.06
N LEU A 224 -4.22 -9.28 27.83
CA LEU A 224 -5.49 -9.38 27.10
C LEU A 224 -6.20 -10.72 27.27
N GLY A 225 -5.55 -11.72 27.88
CA GLY A 225 -6.04 -13.11 27.85
C GLY A 225 -6.15 -13.65 26.43
N ALA A 226 -5.27 -13.21 25.53
CA ALA A 226 -5.31 -13.56 24.12
C ALA A 226 -4.54 -14.85 23.83
N ARG A 227 -5.13 -15.72 23.02
CA ARG A 227 -4.51 -16.98 22.57
C ARG A 227 -3.32 -16.72 21.65
N ARG A 228 -3.44 -15.69 20.81
CA ARG A 228 -2.40 -15.23 19.88
C ARG A 228 -2.41 -13.72 19.80
N VAL A 229 -1.24 -13.09 19.67
CA VAL A 229 -1.07 -11.66 19.46
C VAL A 229 -0.21 -11.40 18.25
N GLY A 230 -0.69 -10.57 17.34
CA GLY A 230 -0.01 -10.15 16.13
C GLY A 230 0.46 -8.70 16.27
N ILE A 231 1.75 -8.45 16.08
CA ILE A 231 2.33 -7.12 16.00
C ILE A 231 2.82 -6.90 14.56
N PHE A 232 2.30 -5.84 13.93
CA PHE A 232 2.60 -5.49 12.55
C PHE A 232 3.37 -4.18 12.54
N GLY A 233 4.59 -4.21 12.00
CA GLY A 233 5.46 -3.05 11.94
C GLY A 233 6.20 -2.94 10.62
N GLU A 234 6.75 -1.75 10.36
CA GLU A 234 7.58 -1.49 9.20
C GLU A 234 9.05 -1.48 9.63
N VAL A 235 9.88 -2.30 8.99
CA VAL A 235 11.35 -2.24 9.13
C VAL A 235 11.88 -1.26 8.09
N TYR A 236 12.72 -0.30 8.48
CA TYR A 236 13.24 0.73 7.60
C TYR A 236 14.70 1.08 7.92
N GLY A 237 15.35 1.82 7.02
CA GLY A 237 16.74 2.26 7.18
C GLY A 237 17.59 2.08 5.93
N ALA A 238 18.80 2.63 5.97
CA ALA A 238 19.76 2.50 4.88
C ALA A 238 20.06 1.01 4.58
N GLY A 239 19.90 0.60 3.31
CA GLY A 239 20.04 -0.80 2.92
C GLY A 239 18.79 -1.66 3.09
N VAL A 240 17.68 -1.08 3.57
CA VAL A 240 16.33 -1.66 3.49
C VAL A 240 15.60 -1.10 2.26
N GLN A 241 15.50 0.22 2.17
CA GLN A 241 14.95 0.98 1.02
C GLN A 241 15.67 2.33 0.89
N ASP A 242 15.31 3.15 -0.10
CA ASP A 242 15.88 4.49 -0.33
C ASP A 242 15.52 5.50 0.76
N LEU A 243 14.34 5.39 1.37
CA LEU A 243 13.90 6.27 2.46
C LEU A 243 14.37 5.71 3.80
N THR A 244 15.43 6.31 4.34
CA THR A 244 16.15 5.76 5.50
C THR A 244 15.60 6.21 6.84
N TYR A 245 14.88 7.33 6.90
CA TYR A 245 14.45 7.98 8.14
C TYR A 245 15.60 8.25 9.12
N GLY A 246 16.84 8.32 8.62
CA GLY A 246 18.04 8.47 9.43
C GLY A 246 18.46 7.22 10.21
N ALA A 247 17.81 6.08 9.97
CA ALA A 247 18.22 4.77 10.49
C ALA A 247 19.17 4.06 9.51
N ASP A 248 20.04 3.20 10.03
CA ASP A 248 20.96 2.38 9.25
C ASP A 248 20.59 0.89 9.38
N GLY A 249 20.32 0.22 8.26
CA GLY A 249 20.02 -1.20 8.19
C GLY A 249 21.17 -2.13 8.61
N ARG A 250 22.38 -1.57 8.78
CA ARG A 250 23.59 -2.27 9.26
C ARG A 250 23.87 -2.03 10.74
N SER A 251 23.14 -1.12 11.37
CA SER A 251 23.21 -0.87 12.82
C SER A 251 22.79 -2.11 13.63
N GLU A 252 23.19 -2.15 14.91
CA GLU A 252 22.68 -3.11 15.89
C GLU A 252 21.16 -2.96 16.09
N THR A 253 20.63 -1.75 15.95
CA THR A 253 19.19 -1.46 16.00
C THR A 253 18.70 -0.93 14.66
N LEU A 254 17.92 -1.74 13.95
CA LEU A 254 17.23 -1.37 12.72
C LEU A 254 16.14 -0.32 13.00
N GLY A 255 15.79 0.49 12.01
CA GLY A 255 14.54 1.24 12.08
C GLY A 255 13.36 0.27 12.13
N TYR A 256 12.46 0.45 13.09
CA TYR A 256 11.25 -0.33 13.25
C TYR A 256 10.16 0.57 13.81
N ALA A 257 8.93 0.44 13.32
CA ALA A 257 7.78 1.13 13.90
C ALA A 257 6.51 0.31 13.69
N VAL A 258 5.77 0.07 14.78
CA VAL A 258 4.50 -0.67 14.77
C VAL A 258 3.38 0.21 14.23
N PHE A 259 2.58 -0.34 13.32
CA PHE A 259 1.41 0.32 12.73
C PHE A 259 0.09 -0.40 12.99
N ASP A 260 0.12 -1.66 13.39
CA ASP A 260 -1.10 -2.39 13.74
C ASP A 260 -0.87 -3.49 14.79
N VAL A 261 -1.95 -3.84 15.48
CA VAL A 261 -2.00 -4.94 16.43
C VAL A 261 -3.28 -5.74 16.20
N SER A 262 -3.16 -7.07 16.22
CA SER A 262 -4.32 -7.97 16.29
C SER A 262 -4.18 -8.94 17.45
N ALA A 263 -5.28 -9.42 18.00
CA ALA A 263 -5.29 -10.42 19.04
C ALA A 263 -6.45 -11.40 18.84
N GLU A 264 -6.20 -12.69 19.00
CA GLU A 264 -7.28 -13.68 19.08
C GLU A 264 -7.75 -13.81 20.52
N ILE A 265 -8.97 -13.36 20.78
CA ILE A 265 -9.62 -13.38 22.10
C ILE A 265 -10.98 -14.05 21.93
N ASP A 266 -11.26 -15.08 22.73
CA ASP A 266 -12.49 -15.88 22.67
C ASP A 266 -12.78 -16.46 21.28
N GLY A 267 -11.73 -16.91 20.58
CA GLY A 267 -11.82 -17.49 19.23
C GLY A 267 -12.08 -16.47 18.11
N MET A 268 -12.03 -15.16 18.41
CA MET A 268 -12.20 -14.10 17.41
C MET A 268 -10.94 -13.24 17.31
N VAL A 269 -10.46 -13.01 16.08
CA VAL A 269 -9.38 -12.06 15.83
C VAL A 269 -9.93 -10.64 15.86
N ARG A 270 -9.39 -9.82 16.76
CA ARG A 270 -9.73 -8.41 16.95
C ARG A 270 -8.55 -7.54 16.57
N TRP A 271 -8.80 -6.44 15.87
CA TRP A 271 -7.80 -5.43 15.56
C TRP A 271 -7.89 -4.29 16.57
N LEU A 272 -6.74 -3.87 17.08
CA LEU A 272 -6.65 -2.98 18.24
C LEU A 272 -5.73 -1.78 17.91
N ASP A 273 -5.89 -0.68 18.64
CA ASP A 273 -5.03 0.50 18.47
C ASP A 273 -3.63 0.23 19.05
N ALA A 274 -2.64 0.13 18.18
CA ALA A 274 -1.25 -0.09 18.55
C ALA A 274 -0.72 1.00 19.50
N ALA A 275 -1.16 2.26 19.33
CA ALA A 275 -0.69 3.37 20.14
C ALA A 275 -1.18 3.28 21.59
N GLU A 276 -2.42 2.82 21.79
CA GLU A 276 -2.98 2.62 23.12
C GLU A 276 -2.33 1.43 23.84
N LEU A 277 -1.96 0.39 23.10
CA LEU A 277 -1.46 -0.86 23.70
C LEU A 277 0.04 -0.90 23.91
N LEU A 278 0.83 -0.29 23.01
CA LEU A 278 2.29 -0.44 22.94
C LEU A 278 3.02 0.90 23.07
N GLY A 279 2.30 1.99 23.33
CA GLY A 279 2.88 3.31 23.57
C GLY A 279 3.89 3.29 24.71
N GLY A 280 5.12 3.71 24.41
CA GLY A 280 6.24 3.72 25.38
C GLY A 280 6.97 2.38 25.52
N GLU A 281 6.48 1.31 24.89
CA GLU A 281 7.11 -0.02 24.91
C GLU A 281 7.79 -0.35 23.58
N LEU A 282 7.13 -0.06 22.46
CA LEU A 282 7.68 -0.22 21.11
C LEU A 282 7.60 1.10 20.33
N PRO A 283 8.51 1.34 19.36
CA PRO A 283 8.36 2.48 18.47
C PRO A 283 7.07 2.33 17.63
N LEU A 284 6.35 3.43 17.47
CA LEU A 284 5.07 3.48 16.75
C LEU A 284 5.21 4.36 15.51
N VAL A 285 4.44 4.06 14.47
CA VAL A 285 4.29 5.00 13.36
C VAL A 285 3.65 6.30 13.87
N PRO A 286 4.12 7.49 13.45
CA PRO A 286 3.57 8.76 13.92
C PRO A 286 2.08 8.91 13.58
N ARG A 287 1.27 9.30 14.58
CA ARG A 287 -0.10 9.76 14.36
C ARG A 287 -0.07 11.22 13.89
N LEU A 288 -0.57 11.46 12.68
CA LEU A 288 -0.54 12.78 12.05
C LEU A 288 -1.86 13.54 12.23
N PHE A 289 -2.97 12.81 12.40
CA PHE A 289 -4.30 13.40 12.56
C PHE A 289 -5.26 12.45 13.27
N ALA A 290 -6.21 13.03 13.99
CA ALA A 290 -7.42 12.37 14.47
C ALA A 290 -8.58 13.36 14.38
N GLY A 291 -9.68 12.98 13.75
CA GLY A 291 -10.80 13.89 13.51
C GLY A 291 -11.74 13.41 12.42
N PRO A 292 -12.68 14.26 11.97
CA PRO A 292 -13.63 13.90 10.92
C PRO A 292 -12.91 13.64 9.59
N TYR A 293 -13.34 12.60 8.87
CA TYR A 293 -12.84 12.27 7.55
C TYR A 293 -13.22 13.34 6.53
N ASP A 294 -12.21 13.85 5.84
CA ASP A 294 -12.34 14.72 4.68
C ASP A 294 -11.27 14.31 3.66
N SER A 295 -11.69 14.01 2.42
CA SER A 295 -10.80 13.45 1.42
C SER A 295 -9.68 14.41 1.01
N GLU A 296 -9.98 15.71 0.92
CA GLU A 296 -8.98 16.71 0.53
C GLU A 296 -7.93 16.85 1.63
N ARG A 297 -8.37 16.93 2.89
CA ARG A 297 -7.49 16.98 4.06
C ARG A 297 -6.60 15.74 4.16
N VAL A 298 -7.13 14.55 3.87
CA VAL A 298 -6.33 13.31 3.83
C VAL A 298 -5.23 13.40 2.79
N LEU A 299 -5.54 13.85 1.56
CA LEU A 299 -4.56 13.99 0.48
C LEU A 299 -3.52 15.09 0.77
N GLU A 300 -3.92 16.17 1.44
CA GLU A 300 -3.02 17.21 1.94
C GLU A 300 -2.04 16.62 2.96
N ILE A 301 -2.52 15.92 3.99
CA ILE A 301 -1.69 15.33 5.05
C ILE A 301 -0.79 14.21 4.50
N ALA A 302 -1.24 13.48 3.48
CA ALA A 302 -0.43 12.49 2.77
C ALA A 302 0.81 13.14 2.13
N THR A 303 0.75 14.43 1.78
CA THR A 303 1.84 15.16 1.13
C THR A 303 2.65 15.94 2.17
N GLY A 304 3.96 15.72 2.23
CA GLY A 304 4.83 16.49 3.13
C GLY A 304 6.16 15.82 3.41
N ARG A 305 6.91 16.38 4.36
CA ARG A 305 8.12 15.76 4.90
C ARG A 305 7.78 14.70 5.93
N GLU A 306 8.59 13.66 6.04
CA GLU A 306 8.43 12.62 7.07
C GLU A 306 8.58 13.19 8.48
N THR A 307 7.90 12.60 9.46
CA THR A 307 7.95 12.99 10.88
C THR A 307 8.64 11.95 11.76
N VAL A 308 8.92 10.77 11.23
CA VAL A 308 9.51 9.63 11.96
C VAL A 308 10.87 9.99 12.56
N SER A 309 11.71 10.70 11.79
CA SER A 309 13.07 11.05 12.23
C SER A 309 13.13 12.29 13.12
N GLY A 310 12.03 13.06 13.20
CA GLY A 310 11.99 14.40 13.82
C GLY A 310 12.84 15.46 13.11
N ARG A 311 13.43 15.15 11.94
CA ARG A 311 14.36 16.03 11.21
C ARG A 311 13.93 16.32 9.77
N GLU A 312 12.77 15.81 9.35
CA GLU A 312 12.23 16.03 8.02
C GLU A 312 13.24 15.70 6.90
N LEU A 313 13.88 14.52 6.95
CA LEU A 313 15.01 14.18 6.08
C LEU A 313 14.62 13.99 4.61
N HIS A 314 13.41 13.50 4.35
CA HIS A 314 12.86 13.28 3.02
C HIS A 314 11.34 13.45 2.99
N LEU A 315 10.73 13.22 1.84
CA LEU A 315 9.27 13.19 1.70
C LEU A 315 8.71 11.96 2.43
N ARG A 316 7.55 12.09 3.05
CA ARG A 316 6.77 10.93 3.51
C ARG A 316 6.17 10.22 2.30
N GLU A 317 5.95 8.91 2.41
CA GLU A 317 5.25 8.17 1.36
C GLU A 317 3.78 8.58 1.29
N GLY A 318 3.14 8.74 2.45
CA GLY A 318 1.73 9.02 2.52
C GLY A 318 1.17 8.82 3.92
N VAL A 319 -0.10 8.45 3.99
CA VAL A 319 -0.78 8.08 5.23
C VAL A 319 -1.55 6.78 5.10
N VAL A 320 -1.73 6.10 6.23
CA VAL A 320 -2.74 5.04 6.40
C VAL A 320 -3.92 5.64 7.16
N ILE A 321 -5.13 5.36 6.69
CA ILE A 321 -6.40 5.84 7.23
C ILE A 321 -7.11 4.68 7.90
N ARG A 322 -7.55 4.87 9.14
CA ARG A 322 -8.38 3.93 9.90
C ARG A 322 -9.53 4.68 10.56
N PRO A 323 -10.70 4.06 10.77
CA PRO A 323 -11.72 4.64 11.62
C PRO A 323 -11.22 4.71 13.06
N ALA A 324 -11.71 5.66 13.84
CA ALA A 324 -11.37 5.74 15.27
C ALA A 324 -11.86 4.51 16.05
N VAL A 325 -12.91 3.84 15.55
CA VAL A 325 -13.40 2.55 16.03
C VAL A 325 -13.41 1.57 14.86
N GLU A 326 -12.70 0.46 15.00
CA GLU A 326 -12.57 -0.55 13.94
C GLU A 326 -13.95 -1.03 13.46
N ARG A 327 -14.14 -1.08 12.14
CA ARG A 327 -15.40 -1.52 11.51
C ARG A 327 -15.13 -2.25 10.21
N TYR A 328 -16.11 -3.06 9.80
CA TYR A 328 -16.15 -3.66 8.48
C TYR A 328 -16.43 -2.60 7.40
N SER A 329 -15.85 -2.78 6.23
CA SER A 329 -16.13 -2.00 5.03
C SER A 329 -16.71 -2.91 3.95
N PRO A 330 -17.97 -2.68 3.50
CA PRO A 330 -18.54 -3.43 2.39
C PRO A 330 -17.83 -3.12 1.06
N VAL A 331 -17.11 -1.99 0.96
CA VAL A 331 -16.38 -1.59 -0.25
C VAL A 331 -15.15 -2.47 -0.47
N THR A 332 -14.42 -2.81 0.60
CA THR A 332 -13.23 -3.66 0.53
C THR A 332 -13.52 -5.11 0.90
N GLY A 333 -14.72 -5.42 1.40
CA GLY A 333 -15.09 -6.75 1.84
C GLY A 333 -14.38 -7.21 3.13
N GLY A 334 -13.80 -6.26 3.89
CA GLY A 334 -12.95 -6.55 5.04
C GLY A 334 -12.86 -5.36 5.99
N ARG A 335 -11.66 -5.03 6.46
CA ARG A 335 -11.46 -3.89 7.36
C ARG A 335 -11.65 -2.58 6.61
N ALA A 336 -12.25 -1.59 7.29
CA ALA A 336 -12.24 -0.21 6.84
C ALA A 336 -10.84 0.39 7.07
N ILE A 337 -9.92 0.12 6.14
CA ILE A 337 -8.55 0.63 6.18
C ILE A 337 -8.09 0.93 4.77
N ALA A 338 -7.45 2.08 4.58
CA ALA A 338 -6.93 2.47 3.28
C ALA A 338 -5.60 3.21 3.42
N LYS A 339 -4.93 3.44 2.30
CA LYS A 339 -3.77 4.34 2.19
C LYS A 339 -4.04 5.48 1.24
N ALA A 340 -3.45 6.64 1.52
CA ALA A 340 -3.27 7.71 0.56
C ALA A 340 -1.77 7.90 0.33
N VAL A 341 -1.33 7.88 -0.93
CA VAL A 341 0.10 7.98 -1.29
C VAL A 341 0.34 9.33 -1.94
N SER A 342 1.41 10.02 -1.52
CA SER A 342 1.79 11.33 -2.02
C SER A 342 2.21 11.29 -3.49
N GLY A 343 1.66 12.20 -4.29
CA GLY A 343 2.10 12.39 -5.68
C GLY A 343 3.57 12.81 -5.79
N ALA A 344 4.11 13.52 -4.79
CA ALA A 344 5.51 13.90 -4.75
C ALA A 344 6.41 12.67 -4.48
N TYR A 345 5.95 11.75 -3.65
CA TYR A 345 6.62 10.47 -3.40
C TYR A 345 6.61 9.57 -4.64
N LEU A 346 5.44 9.42 -5.30
CA LEU A 346 5.29 8.59 -6.50
C LEU A 346 6.16 9.05 -7.68
N THR A 347 6.52 10.34 -7.70
CA THR A 347 7.32 10.94 -8.77
C THR A 347 8.75 11.29 -8.33
N ARG A 348 9.19 10.77 -7.17
CA ARG A 348 10.54 10.99 -6.63
C ARG A 348 11.61 10.38 -7.54
N LYS A 349 12.77 11.03 -7.63
CA LYS A 349 13.90 10.54 -8.43
C LYS A 349 14.68 9.49 -7.67
N GLY A 350 15.05 8.40 -8.34
CA GLY A 350 15.93 7.36 -7.79
C GLY A 350 15.32 6.49 -6.69
N GLY A 351 13.99 6.50 -6.54
CA GLY A 351 13.30 5.68 -5.54
C GLY A 351 13.48 4.18 -5.77
N THR A 352 13.58 3.43 -4.68
CA THR A 352 13.57 1.96 -4.71
C THR A 352 12.22 1.45 -4.24
N GLU A 353 11.82 0.29 -4.73
CA GLU A 353 10.64 -0.42 -4.24
C GLU A 353 11.09 -1.88 -4.15
N TYR A 354 11.50 -2.33 -2.97
CA TYR A 354 11.73 -3.75 -2.65
C TYR A 354 10.54 -4.29 -1.85
N GLU A 355 10.14 -5.55 -2.02
CA GLU A 355 9.06 -6.15 -1.20
C GLU A 355 9.33 -7.61 -0.86
#